data_AF-A0A2B8BNR5-F1
#
_entry.id   AF-A0A2B8BNR5-F1
#
_cell.length_a   1.000
_cell.length_b   1.000
_cell.length_c   1.000
_cell.angle_alpha   90.00
_cell.angle_beta   90.00
_cell.angle_gamma   90.00
#
_symmetry.space_group_name_H-M   'P 1'
#
loop_
_entity.id
_entity.type
_entity.pdbx_description
1 polymer ?
#
loop_
_entity_poly.entity_id
_entity_poly.type
_entity_poly.pdbx_seq_one_letter_code
_entity_poly.pdbx_strand_id
1 'polypeptide(L)'
;MFPTGVTVVTVLDEDGNPRGITANSFTSVSLDPPLVLVCIGNRSFSFPIFCSTSSFAVNLLHAGQADVSSLFASRSPEKFQSTAFGPKHTGAPVLTDCLTWFDCTVHDRVMAGDHLVLIGRVQAFGASGSPGGTAVGTAPLGFCRGRYATVHEAPNAGGEMPHGMQVGYLVEADDGILLQSDGAGGWRLPGGRSRKAERALPLADGSTLPLRPDDSFLYSVFDVAGQDAGCLVYRTRLAADAATMTLPPGLRVFALDALPFEAMPTRETRAMLRRYVRERQADRFGIYIDSSDGGRLAMVDGRPSPWPVAFAENG
;
A
#
# COMPACT_ATOMS: atom_id res chain seq x y z
N MET A 1 12.59 -13.11 -8.65
CA MET A 1 11.96 -13.53 -7.38
C MET A 1 11.01 -12.43 -6.95
N PHE A 2 9.80 -12.80 -6.52
CA PHE A 2 8.72 -11.85 -6.22
C PHE A 2 8.62 -11.65 -4.70
N PRO A 3 8.74 -10.40 -4.18
CA PRO A 3 8.55 -10.14 -2.75
C PRO A 3 7.06 -10.24 -2.39
N THR A 4 6.77 -10.76 -1.20
CA THR A 4 5.40 -10.92 -0.71
C THR A 4 5.28 -10.40 0.72
N GLY A 5 4.06 -10.06 1.13
CA GLY A 5 3.74 -10.04 2.56
C GLY A 5 3.76 -11.45 3.16
N VAL A 6 3.64 -11.53 4.48
CA VAL A 6 3.49 -12.79 5.21
C VAL A 6 2.11 -12.83 5.86
N THR A 7 1.43 -13.96 5.72
CA THR A 7 0.11 -14.19 6.31
C THR A 7 0.10 -15.43 7.19
N VAL A 8 -0.80 -15.48 8.15
CA VAL A 8 -1.22 -16.70 8.84
C VAL A 8 -2.65 -16.99 8.44
N VAL A 9 -2.86 -18.16 7.83
CA VAL A 9 -4.19 -18.69 7.51
C VAL A 9 -4.66 -19.55 8.66
N THR A 10 -5.85 -19.26 9.18
CA THR A 10 -6.42 -19.89 10.37
C THR A 10 -7.79 -20.50 10.08
N VAL A 11 -8.12 -21.56 10.81
CA VAL A 11 -9.32 -22.37 10.63
C VAL A 11 -9.65 -23.09 11.94
N LEU A 12 -10.88 -23.56 12.11
CA LEU A 12 -11.25 -24.50 13.17
C LEU A 12 -11.29 -25.93 12.61
N ASP A 13 -10.79 -26.91 13.35
CA ASP A 13 -11.08 -28.31 13.05
C ASP A 13 -12.50 -28.72 13.48
N GLU A 14 -12.88 -29.97 13.19
CA GLU A 14 -14.24 -30.49 13.45
C GLU A 14 -14.61 -30.47 14.94
N ASP A 15 -13.62 -30.54 15.82
CA ASP A 15 -13.78 -30.45 17.27
C ASP A 15 -13.77 -29.00 17.79
N GLY A 16 -13.67 -28.02 16.89
CA GLY A 16 -13.60 -26.60 17.22
C GLY A 16 -12.23 -26.12 17.69
N ASN A 17 -11.16 -26.92 17.54
CA ASN A 17 -9.82 -26.47 17.92
C ASN A 17 -9.22 -25.57 16.84
N PRO A 18 -8.52 -24.48 17.22
CA PRO A 18 -7.90 -23.58 16.27
C PRO A 18 -6.67 -24.22 15.61
N ARG A 19 -6.59 -24.06 14.30
CA ARG A 19 -5.50 -24.55 13.45
C ARG A 19 -5.03 -23.43 12.54
N GLY A 20 -3.74 -23.44 12.20
CA GLY A 20 -3.19 -22.39 11.35
C GLY A 20 -1.83 -22.69 10.76
N ILE A 21 -1.56 -22.01 9.66
CA ILE A 21 -0.34 -22.15 8.86
C ILE A 21 0.11 -20.78 8.34
N THR A 22 1.42 -20.54 8.37
CA THR A 22 2.01 -19.40 7.67
C THR A 22 2.00 -19.63 6.17
N ALA A 23 1.52 -18.65 5.42
CA ALA A 23 1.52 -18.64 3.96
C ALA A 23 1.96 -17.28 3.43
N ASN A 24 2.65 -17.29 2.30
CA ASN A 24 3.03 -16.08 1.58
C ASN A 24 2.55 -16.11 0.11
N SER A 25 1.62 -17.02 -0.20
CA SER A 25 0.95 -17.21 -1.49
C SER A 25 -0.39 -16.46 -1.60
N PHE A 26 -0.71 -15.61 -0.61
CA PHE A 26 -1.96 -14.84 -0.57
C PHE A 26 -2.06 -13.88 -1.76
N THR A 27 -3.25 -13.75 -2.34
CA THR A 27 -3.53 -12.81 -3.45
C THR A 27 -4.99 -12.37 -3.44
N SER A 28 -5.25 -11.08 -3.71
CA SER A 28 -6.60 -10.57 -4.01
C SER A 28 -7.01 -10.98 -5.43
N VAL A 29 -8.24 -11.48 -5.60
CA VAL A 29 -8.72 -12.07 -6.86
C VAL A 29 -9.78 -11.21 -7.53
N SER A 30 -10.78 -10.78 -6.77
CA SER A 30 -11.94 -10.05 -7.31
C SER A 30 -12.46 -9.06 -6.27
N LEU A 31 -13.00 -7.93 -6.74
CA LEU A 31 -13.69 -6.94 -5.92
C LEU A 31 -15.19 -7.22 -5.82
N ASP A 32 -15.83 -7.67 -6.90
CA ASP A 32 -17.25 -8.05 -6.91
C ASP A 32 -17.47 -9.38 -7.68
N PRO A 33 -17.81 -10.48 -6.99
CA PRO A 33 -17.83 -10.60 -5.53
C PRO A 33 -16.42 -10.46 -4.93
N PRO A 34 -16.28 -10.09 -3.65
CA PRO A 34 -14.98 -9.91 -3.02
C PRO A 34 -14.32 -11.26 -2.77
N LEU A 35 -13.29 -11.59 -3.56
CA LEU A 35 -12.59 -12.86 -3.51
C LEU A 35 -11.10 -12.69 -3.23
N VAL A 36 -10.56 -13.58 -2.40
CA VAL A 36 -9.13 -13.75 -2.14
C VAL A 36 -8.74 -15.21 -2.34
N LEU A 37 -7.45 -15.48 -2.54
CA LEU A 37 -6.92 -16.84 -2.58
C LEU A 37 -5.68 -17.00 -1.71
N VAL A 38 -5.42 -18.24 -1.29
CA VAL A 38 -4.18 -18.67 -0.67
C VAL A 38 -3.88 -20.13 -1.02
N CYS A 39 -2.62 -20.48 -1.21
CA CYS A 39 -2.20 -21.84 -1.52
C CYS A 39 -1.74 -22.58 -0.25
N ILE A 40 -2.33 -23.74 0.02
CA ILE A 40 -2.02 -24.61 1.15
C ILE A 40 -1.26 -25.84 0.65
N GLY A 41 -0.04 -26.05 1.12
CA GLY A 41 0.76 -27.22 0.74
C GLY A 41 0.19 -28.52 1.34
N ASN A 42 0.15 -29.58 0.54
CA ASN A 42 -0.41 -30.88 0.94
C ASN A 42 0.37 -31.61 2.05
N ARG A 43 1.60 -31.16 2.33
CA ARG A 43 2.44 -31.64 3.45
C ARG A 43 2.14 -30.94 4.78
N SER A 44 1.25 -29.95 4.78
CA SER A 44 0.81 -29.29 6.01
C SER A 44 0.01 -30.26 6.87
N PHE A 45 0.26 -30.26 8.19
CA PHE A 45 -0.55 -31.02 9.14
C PHE A 45 -2.03 -30.59 9.13
N SER A 46 -2.29 -29.32 8.82
CA SER A 46 -3.65 -28.77 8.71
C SER A 46 -4.29 -28.96 7.33
N PHE A 47 -3.60 -29.59 6.37
CA PHE A 47 -4.12 -29.75 5.01
C PHE A 47 -5.50 -30.43 4.95
N PRO A 48 -5.76 -31.55 5.67
CA PRO A 48 -7.08 -32.20 5.63
C PRO A 48 -8.21 -31.26 6.09
N ILE A 49 -7.93 -30.40 7.07
CA ILE A 49 -8.92 -29.45 7.62
C ILE A 49 -9.26 -28.38 6.58
N PHE A 50 -8.27 -27.86 5.85
CA PHE A 50 -8.52 -26.90 4.76
C PHE A 50 -9.30 -27.53 3.59
N CYS A 51 -9.22 -28.85 3.41
CA CYS A 51 -9.99 -29.56 2.39
C CYS A 51 -11.49 -29.64 2.73
N SER A 52 -11.88 -29.64 4.01
CA SER A 52 -13.27 -29.82 4.44
C SER A 52 -13.93 -28.57 5.05
N THR A 53 -13.17 -27.59 5.54
CA THR A 53 -13.72 -26.42 6.26
C THR A 53 -14.76 -25.60 5.46
N SER A 54 -15.74 -24.99 6.11
CA SER A 54 -16.64 -24.01 5.45
C SER A 54 -16.09 -22.57 5.46
N SER A 55 -15.15 -22.27 6.36
CA SER A 55 -14.61 -20.92 6.57
C SER A 55 -13.15 -20.92 7.00
N PHE A 56 -12.49 -19.78 6.81
CA PHE A 56 -11.11 -19.56 7.23
C PHE A 56 -10.86 -18.06 7.37
N ALA A 57 -9.82 -17.69 8.11
CA ALA A 57 -9.34 -16.32 8.14
C ALA A 57 -7.91 -16.21 7.61
N VAL A 58 -7.59 -15.06 7.02
CA VAL A 58 -6.24 -14.70 6.57
C VAL A 58 -5.78 -13.51 7.38
N ASN A 59 -4.68 -13.64 8.11
CA ASN A 59 -4.15 -12.61 9.01
C ASN A 59 -2.82 -12.12 8.45
N LEU A 60 -2.76 -10.87 7.98
CA LEU A 60 -1.54 -10.25 7.47
C LEU A 60 -0.69 -9.77 8.64
N LEU A 61 0.58 -10.17 8.67
CA LEU A 61 1.46 -9.88 9.79
C LEU A 61 2.17 -8.54 9.63
N HIS A 62 2.35 -7.81 10.74
CA HIS A 62 3.21 -6.63 10.77
C HIS A 62 4.68 -7.01 11.03
N ALA A 63 5.61 -6.09 10.78
CA ALA A 63 7.06 -6.32 10.77
C ALA A 63 7.63 -6.86 12.10
N GLY A 64 6.91 -6.68 13.22
CA GLY A 64 7.28 -7.20 14.53
C GLY A 64 7.01 -8.70 14.73
N GLN A 65 6.31 -9.36 13.80
CA GLN A 65 5.74 -10.71 14.01
C GLN A 65 6.47 -11.81 13.25
N ALA A 66 7.78 -11.66 13.07
CA ALA A 66 8.62 -12.70 12.46
C ALA A 66 8.62 -14.00 13.29
N ASP A 67 8.47 -13.90 14.60
CA ASP A 67 8.30 -14.99 15.55
C ASP A 67 6.96 -15.73 15.36
N VAL A 68 5.84 -15.01 15.22
CA VAL A 68 4.52 -15.58 14.91
C VAL A 68 4.56 -16.30 13.56
N SER A 69 5.12 -15.66 12.53
CA SER A 69 5.34 -16.30 11.22
C SER A 69 6.11 -17.63 11.36
N SER A 70 7.18 -17.64 12.15
CA SER A 70 8.02 -18.82 12.34
C SER A 70 7.30 -19.91 13.14
N LEU A 71 6.52 -19.53 14.16
CA LEU A 71 5.70 -20.44 14.95
C LEU A 71 4.65 -21.14 14.09
N PHE A 72 3.91 -20.37 13.28
CA PHE A 72 2.85 -20.91 12.43
C PHE A 72 3.38 -21.68 11.21
N ALA A 73 4.63 -21.46 10.80
CA ALA A 73 5.34 -22.29 9.82
C ALA A 73 5.87 -23.60 10.41
N SER A 74 6.06 -23.66 11.73
CA SER A 74 6.56 -24.84 12.43
C SER A 74 5.51 -25.96 12.55
N ARG A 75 5.95 -27.13 13.05
CA ARG A 75 5.09 -28.26 13.43
C ARG A 75 4.65 -28.23 14.89
N SER A 76 4.82 -27.11 15.60
CA SER A 76 4.37 -26.99 16.99
C SER A 76 2.87 -27.29 17.10
N PRO A 77 2.44 -28.12 18.07
CA PRO A 77 1.01 -28.33 18.35
C PRO A 77 0.38 -27.16 19.12
N GLU A 78 1.19 -26.29 19.74
CA GLU A 78 0.74 -25.27 20.69
C GLU A 78 0.75 -23.84 20.11
N LYS A 79 0.57 -23.70 18.79
CA LYS A 79 0.66 -22.40 18.09
C LYS A 79 -0.24 -21.31 18.67
N PHE A 80 -1.42 -21.69 19.15
CA PHE A 80 -2.44 -20.76 19.66
C PHE A 80 -2.35 -20.53 21.18
N GLN A 81 -1.45 -21.20 21.91
CA GLN A 81 -1.27 -20.92 23.34
C GLN A 81 -0.56 -19.57 23.58
N SER A 82 0.33 -19.19 22.67
CA SER A 82 1.12 -17.96 22.75
C SER A 82 0.64 -16.83 21.84
N THR A 83 -0.45 -17.04 21.09
CA THR A 83 -0.98 -16.07 20.12
C THR A 83 -2.43 -15.79 20.41
N ALA A 84 -2.77 -14.55 20.76
CA ALA A 84 -4.15 -14.14 21.04
C ALA A 84 -5.00 -14.10 19.76
N PHE A 85 -6.22 -14.64 19.86
CA PHE A 85 -7.16 -14.73 18.75
C PHE A 85 -8.60 -14.62 19.25
N GLY A 86 -9.51 -14.30 18.34
CA GLY A 86 -10.95 -14.32 18.60
C GLY A 86 -11.76 -14.44 17.31
N PRO A 87 -13.02 -14.89 17.39
CA PRO A 87 -13.88 -14.97 16.22
C PRO A 87 -14.29 -13.57 15.73
N LYS A 88 -14.67 -13.49 14.45
CA LYS A 88 -15.31 -12.31 13.86
C LYS A 88 -16.69 -12.66 13.30
N HIS A 89 -16.82 -12.83 11.99
CA HIS A 89 -18.08 -13.09 11.31
C HIS A 89 -18.37 -14.59 11.15
N THR A 90 -17.40 -15.37 10.67
CA THR A 90 -17.61 -16.80 10.34
C THR A 90 -17.29 -17.76 11.49
N GLY A 91 -16.73 -17.24 12.58
CA GLY A 91 -16.18 -18.03 13.68
C GLY A 91 -14.73 -18.50 13.49
N ALA A 92 -14.15 -18.32 12.30
CA ALA A 92 -12.73 -18.62 12.09
C ALA A 92 -11.83 -17.78 13.03
N PRO A 93 -10.71 -18.34 13.54
CA PRO A 93 -9.84 -17.61 14.48
C PRO A 93 -9.16 -16.42 13.81
N VAL A 94 -9.43 -15.19 14.25
CA VAL A 94 -8.71 -13.99 13.79
C VAL A 94 -7.69 -13.57 14.84
N LEU A 95 -6.43 -13.39 14.44
CA LEU A 95 -5.37 -12.96 15.33
C LEU A 95 -5.62 -11.51 15.78
N THR A 96 -5.57 -11.25 17.09
CA THR A 96 -5.91 -9.93 17.63
C THR A 96 -4.79 -8.92 17.48
N ASP A 97 -3.56 -9.38 17.30
CA ASP A 97 -2.39 -8.58 16.99
C ASP A 97 -1.94 -8.98 15.58
N CYS A 98 -2.45 -8.30 14.56
CA CYS A 98 -2.03 -8.47 13.17
C CYS A 98 -2.25 -7.15 12.42
N LEU A 99 -1.59 -6.96 11.28
CA LEU A 99 -1.75 -5.72 10.52
C LEU A 99 -3.19 -5.56 10.02
N THR A 100 -3.73 -6.61 9.41
CA THR A 100 -5.11 -6.67 8.93
C THR A 100 -5.53 -8.12 8.76
N TRP A 101 -6.84 -8.37 8.67
CA TRP A 101 -7.39 -9.70 8.52
C TRP A 101 -8.57 -9.71 7.55
N PHE A 102 -8.78 -10.87 6.93
CA PHE A 102 -9.93 -11.20 6.11
C PHE A 102 -10.59 -12.45 6.68
N ASP A 103 -11.88 -12.36 7.00
CA ASP A 103 -12.70 -13.47 7.45
C ASP A 103 -13.58 -13.95 6.29
N CYS A 104 -13.39 -15.22 5.88
CA CYS A 104 -13.84 -15.74 4.61
C CYS A 104 -14.68 -17.01 4.77
N THR A 105 -15.73 -17.12 3.96
CA THR A 105 -16.34 -18.43 3.63
C THR A 105 -15.63 -19.02 2.43
N VAL A 106 -15.49 -20.34 2.37
CA VAL A 106 -14.87 -20.98 1.20
C VAL A 106 -15.77 -20.82 -0.02
N HIS A 107 -15.21 -20.25 -1.08
CA HIS A 107 -15.86 -20.09 -2.37
C HIS A 107 -15.57 -21.28 -3.29
N ASP A 108 -14.30 -21.69 -3.38
CA ASP A 108 -13.88 -22.82 -4.21
C ASP A 108 -12.53 -23.42 -3.76
N ARG A 109 -12.24 -24.62 -4.26
CA ARG A 109 -11.03 -25.41 -3.98
C ARG A 109 -10.49 -26.00 -5.27
N VAL A 110 -9.27 -25.63 -5.63
CA VAL A 110 -8.62 -26.14 -6.83
C VAL A 110 -7.33 -26.86 -6.45
N MET A 111 -7.25 -28.16 -6.74
CA MET A 111 -5.99 -28.90 -6.60
C MET A 111 -5.03 -28.48 -7.71
N ALA A 112 -3.85 -27.99 -7.32
CA ALA A 112 -2.82 -27.49 -8.22
C ALA A 112 -1.47 -28.11 -7.85
N GLY A 113 -1.23 -29.33 -8.34
CA GLY A 113 -0.02 -30.09 -8.03
C GLY A 113 0.05 -30.49 -6.56
N ASP A 114 1.07 -30.04 -5.85
CA ASP A 114 1.29 -30.31 -4.44
C ASP A 114 0.61 -29.30 -3.48
N HIS A 115 -0.22 -28.41 -4.03
CA HIS A 115 -0.98 -27.41 -3.27
C HIS A 115 -2.47 -27.49 -3.55
N LEU A 116 -3.26 -27.10 -2.55
CA LEU A 116 -4.64 -26.68 -2.70
C LEU A 116 -4.68 -25.17 -2.84
N VAL A 117 -5.24 -24.65 -3.93
CA VAL A 117 -5.65 -23.25 -4.05
C VAL A 117 -7.00 -23.11 -3.37
N LEU A 118 -7.02 -22.43 -2.24
CA LEU A 118 -8.22 -22.15 -1.48
C LEU A 118 -8.71 -20.74 -1.83
N ILE A 119 -9.89 -20.65 -2.44
CA ILE A 119 -10.52 -19.38 -2.82
C ILE A 119 -11.59 -19.06 -1.77
N GLY A 120 -11.50 -17.87 -1.16
CA GLY A 120 -12.43 -17.41 -0.13
C GLY A 120 -13.22 -16.20 -0.60
N ARG A 121 -14.51 -16.17 -0.29
CA ARG A 121 -15.35 -14.97 -0.36
C ARG A 121 -15.25 -14.23 0.97
N VAL A 122 -14.82 -12.97 0.91
CA VAL A 122 -14.65 -12.13 2.11
C VAL A 122 -16.03 -11.77 2.66
N GLN A 123 -16.27 -12.11 3.92
CA GLN A 123 -17.48 -11.76 4.66
C GLN A 123 -17.25 -10.56 5.60
N ALA A 124 -16.05 -10.46 6.16
CA ALA A 124 -15.62 -9.32 6.94
C ALA A 124 -14.11 -9.13 6.77
N PHE A 125 -13.64 -7.89 6.95
CA PHE A 125 -12.22 -7.57 7.02
C PHE A 125 -12.02 -6.42 7.99
N GLY A 126 -10.80 -6.24 8.48
CA GLY A 126 -10.48 -5.12 9.36
C GLY A 126 -8.99 -5.01 9.63
N ALA A 127 -8.59 -3.89 10.22
CA ALA A 127 -7.27 -3.76 10.83
C ALA A 127 -7.36 -4.23 12.28
N SER A 128 -6.34 -4.93 12.79
CA SER A 128 -6.27 -5.15 14.23
C SER A 128 -5.52 -3.99 14.86
N GLY A 129 -6.28 -3.05 15.43
CA GLY A 129 -5.78 -2.07 16.38
C GLY A 129 -6.37 -2.41 17.75
N SER A 130 -5.53 -2.72 18.73
CA SER A 130 -6.00 -2.80 20.11
C SER A 130 -6.44 -1.40 20.56
N PRO A 131 -7.51 -1.24 21.37
CA PRO A 131 -7.67 -0.03 22.17
C PRO A 131 -6.47 0.04 23.13
N GLY A 132 -5.44 0.78 22.74
CA GLY A 132 -4.16 0.90 23.48
C GLY A 132 -2.97 0.12 22.92
N GLY A 133 -3.04 -0.45 21.71
CA GLY A 133 -1.94 -1.19 21.07
C GLY A 133 -1.49 -0.57 19.75
N THR A 134 -0.18 -0.44 19.55
CA THR A 134 0.53 0.35 18.54
C THR A 134 0.55 -0.24 17.12
N ALA A 135 -0.51 -0.91 16.66
CA ALA A 135 -0.54 -1.46 15.30
C ALA A 135 -0.79 -0.37 14.22
N VAL A 136 -1.39 0.76 14.60
CA VAL A 136 -1.54 1.94 13.73
C VAL A 136 -0.14 2.49 13.43
N GLY A 137 0.30 2.39 12.17
CA GLY A 137 1.63 2.83 11.73
C GLY A 137 2.74 1.78 11.77
N THR A 138 2.41 0.48 11.86
CA THR A 138 3.41 -0.59 11.72
C THR A 138 3.47 -1.14 10.30
N ALA A 139 4.67 -1.16 9.73
CA ALA A 139 4.92 -1.73 8.40
C ALA A 139 4.57 -3.23 8.31
N PRO A 140 4.20 -3.74 7.11
CA PRO A 140 3.98 -5.18 6.91
C PRO A 140 5.27 -5.99 7.02
N LEU A 141 5.15 -7.24 7.50
CA LEU A 141 6.24 -8.21 7.42
C LEU A 141 6.39 -8.69 5.97
N GLY A 142 7.54 -8.40 5.37
CA GLY A 142 7.88 -8.85 4.03
C GLY A 142 8.66 -10.17 4.04
N PHE A 143 8.61 -10.89 2.92
CA PHE A 143 9.44 -12.06 2.66
C PHE A 143 9.97 -12.04 1.23
N CYS A 144 11.28 -12.20 1.08
CA CYS A 144 11.93 -12.25 -0.23
C CYS A 144 13.25 -13.04 -0.10
N ARG A 145 13.59 -13.86 -1.10
CA ARG A 145 14.87 -14.60 -1.12
C ARG A 145 15.12 -15.47 0.11
N GLY A 146 14.06 -16.08 0.64
CA GLY A 146 14.15 -17.00 1.79
C GLY A 146 14.40 -16.28 3.11
N ARG A 147 14.22 -14.95 3.17
CA ARG A 147 14.48 -14.12 4.34
C ARG A 147 13.30 -13.18 4.57
N TYR A 148 13.08 -12.83 5.84
CA TYR A 148 12.21 -11.71 6.16
C TYR A 148 12.83 -10.42 5.65
N ALA A 149 11.97 -9.54 5.16
CA ALA A 149 12.33 -8.22 4.66
C ALA A 149 11.47 -7.19 5.39
N THR A 150 12.10 -6.11 5.83
CA THR A 150 11.37 -4.98 6.39
C THR A 150 10.89 -4.11 5.23
N VAL A 151 9.58 -3.95 5.12
CA VAL A 151 9.02 -2.90 4.26
C VAL A 151 9.17 -1.62 5.06
N HIS A 152 10.22 -0.85 4.82
CA HIS A 152 10.28 0.48 5.42
C HIS A 152 9.22 1.33 4.72
N GLU A 153 8.26 1.85 5.48
CA GLU A 153 7.67 3.12 5.11
C GLU A 153 8.83 4.05 4.84
N ALA A 154 8.81 4.71 3.68
CA ALA A 154 9.77 5.77 3.46
C ALA A 154 9.70 6.72 4.65
N PRO A 155 10.85 7.21 5.15
CA PRO A 155 10.90 7.98 6.38
C PRO A 155 9.74 8.97 6.40
N ASN A 156 8.86 8.80 7.40
CA ASN A 156 7.79 9.74 7.64
C ASN A 156 8.39 11.15 7.57
N ALA A 157 7.64 12.06 6.97
CA ALA A 157 7.96 13.47 6.74
C ALA A 157 8.67 14.24 7.89
N GLY A 158 8.65 13.69 9.11
CA GLY A 158 9.26 14.24 10.31
C GLY A 158 10.51 13.53 10.85
N GLY A 159 10.99 12.43 10.25
CA GLY A 159 12.26 11.80 10.63
C GLY A 159 13.49 12.61 10.15
N GLU A 160 14.61 12.52 10.86
CA GLU A 160 15.88 13.07 10.36
C GLU A 160 16.23 12.40 9.03
N MET A 161 16.18 13.20 7.97
CA MET A 161 16.55 12.77 6.63
C MET A 161 18.04 12.42 6.60
N PRO A 162 18.46 11.32 5.94
CA PRO A 162 19.87 11.05 5.70
C PRO A 162 20.55 12.28 5.09
N HIS A 163 21.72 12.66 5.62
CA HIS A 163 22.44 13.85 5.16
C HIS A 163 22.62 13.85 3.64
N GLY A 164 22.14 14.91 2.98
CA GLY A 164 22.32 15.14 1.55
C GLY A 164 21.13 14.78 0.67
N MET A 165 20.14 14.04 1.17
CA MET A 165 19.00 13.58 0.37
C MET A 165 18.17 14.73 -0.24
N GLN A 166 17.78 14.61 -1.51
CA GLN A 166 16.96 15.61 -2.21
C GLN A 166 15.49 15.23 -2.21
N VAL A 167 14.61 16.22 -2.02
CA VAL A 167 13.16 16.04 -2.09
C VAL A 167 12.61 16.79 -3.30
N GLY A 168 11.99 16.05 -4.22
CA GLY A 168 11.25 16.58 -5.36
C GLY A 168 9.75 16.34 -5.20
N TYR A 169 8.95 17.16 -5.87
CA TYR A 169 7.49 17.04 -5.86
C TYR A 169 6.98 16.88 -7.28
N LEU A 170 6.32 15.77 -7.55
CA LEU A 170 5.49 15.55 -8.71
C LEU A 170 4.13 16.22 -8.44
N VAL A 171 4.06 17.52 -8.74
CA VAL A 171 2.88 18.35 -8.48
C VAL A 171 1.94 18.32 -9.69
N GLU A 172 0.75 17.77 -9.50
CA GLU A 172 -0.33 17.77 -10.49
C GLU A 172 -1.05 19.12 -10.51
N ALA A 173 -1.29 19.60 -11.72
CA ALA A 173 -2.04 20.81 -12.04
C ALA A 173 -3.00 20.49 -13.19
N ASP A 174 -4.25 20.13 -12.84
CA ASP A 174 -5.31 19.76 -13.79
C ASP A 174 -4.88 18.60 -14.72
N ASP A 175 -4.55 18.90 -15.99
CA ASP A 175 -4.08 17.95 -17.00
C ASP A 175 -2.55 17.98 -17.24
N GLY A 176 -1.82 18.62 -16.33
CA GLY A 176 -0.38 18.81 -16.46
C GLY A 176 0.40 18.59 -15.17
N ILE A 177 1.71 18.73 -15.32
CA ILE A 177 2.68 18.63 -14.23
C ILE A 177 3.40 19.95 -14.11
N LEU A 178 3.53 20.45 -12.88
CA LEU A 178 4.32 21.62 -12.60
C LEU A 178 5.82 21.27 -12.59
N LEU A 179 6.60 22.02 -13.35
CA LEU A 179 8.06 21.93 -13.39
C LEU A 179 8.68 23.28 -13.01
N GLN A 180 9.89 23.20 -12.48
CA GLN A 180 10.71 24.36 -12.14
C GLN A 180 11.91 24.44 -13.09
N SER A 181 12.19 25.63 -13.59
CA SER A 181 13.41 25.95 -14.31
C SER A 181 14.62 25.75 -13.39
N ASP A 182 15.68 25.15 -13.92
CA ASP A 182 16.94 25.01 -13.22
C ASP A 182 17.85 26.24 -13.34
N GLY A 183 17.44 27.26 -14.12
CA GLY A 183 18.21 28.47 -14.39
C GLY A 183 19.30 28.31 -15.47
N ALA A 184 19.52 27.10 -15.99
CA ALA A 184 20.48 26.76 -17.03
C ALA A 184 19.80 26.31 -18.34
N GLY A 185 18.51 26.59 -18.49
CA GLY A 185 17.70 26.21 -19.65
C GLY A 185 17.06 24.82 -19.55
N GLY A 186 17.25 24.12 -18.43
CA GLY A 186 16.62 22.85 -18.14
C GLY A 186 15.43 22.95 -17.19
N TRP A 187 14.77 21.81 -17.00
CA TRP A 187 13.57 21.68 -16.15
C TRP A 187 13.73 20.52 -15.16
N ARG A 188 13.26 20.75 -13.94
CA ARG A 188 13.26 19.75 -12.87
C ARG A 188 11.93 19.75 -12.12
N LEU A 189 11.71 18.70 -11.33
CA LEU A 189 10.63 18.74 -10.35
C LEU A 189 10.91 19.88 -9.35
N PRO A 190 9.89 20.66 -8.96
CA PRO A 190 10.06 21.64 -7.90
C PRO A 190 10.39 20.91 -6.59
N GLY A 191 11.24 21.52 -5.76
CA GLY A 191 11.73 20.88 -4.55
C GLY A 191 13.07 21.45 -4.06
N GLY A 192 13.69 20.76 -3.12
CA GLY A 192 14.94 21.22 -2.50
C GLY A 192 15.53 20.23 -1.50
N ARG A 193 16.39 20.74 -0.60
CA ARG A 193 17.05 19.97 0.46
C ARG A 193 16.26 19.95 1.79
N SER A 194 14.97 20.31 1.75
CA SER A 194 14.14 20.49 2.95
C SER A 194 13.04 19.42 3.07
N ARG A 195 12.40 19.38 4.25
CA ARG A 195 11.36 18.42 4.67
C ARG A 195 10.16 18.35 3.71
N LYS A 196 9.35 17.28 3.84
CA LYS A 196 8.09 17.11 3.09
C LYS A 196 7.22 18.38 3.25
N ALA A 197 6.77 18.93 2.14
CA ALA A 197 5.81 20.00 2.08
C ALA A 197 4.45 19.43 2.50
N GLU A 198 3.93 19.89 3.64
CA GLU A 198 2.63 19.43 4.14
C GLU A 198 1.48 20.17 3.44
N ARG A 199 1.48 21.51 3.51
CA ARG A 199 0.39 22.35 2.96
C ARG A 199 0.87 23.32 1.88
N ALA A 200 2.16 23.56 1.80
CA ALA A 200 2.73 24.44 0.80
C ALA A 200 4.16 24.05 0.46
N LEU A 201 4.48 24.09 -0.82
CA LEU A 201 5.81 23.84 -1.36
C LEU A 201 6.67 25.09 -1.19
N PRO A 202 7.77 25.05 -0.41
CA PRO A 202 8.70 26.17 -0.37
C PRO A 202 9.45 26.29 -1.69
N LEU A 203 9.55 27.51 -2.21
CA LEU A 203 10.24 27.83 -3.45
C LEU A 203 11.58 28.53 -3.17
N ALA A 204 12.47 28.50 -4.16
CA ALA A 204 13.83 29.02 -4.01
C ALA A 204 13.88 30.56 -3.79
N ASP A 205 12.83 31.27 -4.19
CA ASP A 205 12.67 32.71 -4.00
C ASP A 205 12.07 33.09 -2.63
N GLY A 206 11.84 32.11 -1.75
CA GLY A 206 11.25 32.29 -0.43
C GLY A 206 9.72 32.33 -0.41
N SER A 207 9.07 32.29 -1.58
CA SER A 207 7.61 32.14 -1.66
C SER A 207 7.18 30.69 -1.42
N THR A 208 5.87 30.47 -1.24
CA THR A 208 5.30 29.13 -1.09
C THR A 208 4.16 28.91 -2.06
N LEU A 209 4.04 27.68 -2.54
CA LEU A 209 2.97 27.27 -3.44
C LEU A 209 1.98 26.37 -2.70
N PRO A 210 0.70 26.74 -2.57
CA PRO A 210 -0.25 25.97 -1.79
C PRO A 210 -0.55 24.62 -2.46
N LEU A 211 -0.49 23.55 -1.66
CA LEU A 211 -0.74 22.17 -2.08
C LEU A 211 -2.00 21.63 -1.39
N ARG A 212 -2.61 20.59 -1.97
CA ARG A 212 -3.65 19.80 -1.29
C ARG A 212 -2.97 18.79 -0.36
N PRO A 213 -3.10 18.94 0.97
CA PRO A 213 -2.40 18.08 1.92
C PRO A 213 -2.83 16.61 1.81
N ASP A 214 -4.10 16.34 1.52
CA ASP A 214 -4.68 14.99 1.51
C ASP A 214 -4.24 14.14 0.29
N ASP A 215 -3.65 14.75 -0.73
CA ASP A 215 -3.21 14.07 -1.97
C ASP A 215 -1.70 13.74 -1.97
N SER A 216 -1.00 13.96 -0.85
CA SER A 216 0.47 13.97 -0.80
C SER A 216 1.10 12.67 -0.29
N PHE A 217 1.55 11.80 -1.19
CA PHE A 217 2.19 10.51 -0.84
C PHE A 217 3.54 10.30 -1.55
N LEU A 218 4.39 9.44 -1.01
CA LEU A 218 5.66 9.12 -1.66
C LEU A 218 5.41 8.32 -2.94
N TYR A 219 5.87 8.84 -4.07
CA TYR A 219 5.69 8.22 -5.38
C TYR A 219 6.93 7.45 -5.87
N SER A 220 8.13 7.93 -5.56
CA SER A 220 9.36 7.26 -6.00
C SER A 220 10.53 7.58 -5.09
N VAL A 221 11.43 6.62 -4.93
CA VAL A 221 12.77 6.82 -4.33
C VAL A 221 13.79 6.23 -5.30
N PHE A 222 14.86 6.99 -5.61
CA PHE A 222 15.94 6.52 -6.48
C PHE A 222 17.23 7.29 -6.22
N ASP A 223 18.37 6.67 -6.53
CA ASP A 223 19.67 7.35 -6.52
C ASP A 223 19.94 7.98 -7.89
N VAL A 224 20.59 9.15 -7.91
CA VAL A 224 20.98 9.83 -9.15
C VAL A 224 22.45 9.51 -9.44
N ALA A 225 22.73 8.97 -10.62
CA ALA A 225 24.09 8.63 -11.02
C ALA A 225 25.01 9.88 -10.94
N GLY A 226 26.12 9.77 -10.20
CA GLY A 226 27.05 10.88 -9.99
C GLY A 226 26.67 11.85 -8.86
N GLN A 227 25.66 11.52 -8.05
CA GLN A 227 25.34 12.23 -6.81
C GLN A 227 25.33 11.23 -5.64
N ASP A 228 25.97 11.59 -4.53
CA ASP A 228 25.97 10.78 -3.30
C ASP A 228 24.60 10.79 -2.58
N ALA A 229 23.69 11.65 -3.03
CA ALA A 229 22.39 11.86 -2.45
C ALA A 229 21.28 11.14 -3.24
N GLY A 230 20.53 10.28 -2.55
CA GLY A 230 19.26 9.76 -3.05
C GLY A 230 18.19 10.85 -3.21
N CYS A 231 17.20 10.58 -4.05
CA CYS A 231 16.06 11.45 -4.29
C CYS A 231 14.76 10.77 -3.81
N LEU A 232 13.97 11.48 -2.99
CA LEU A 232 12.55 11.14 -2.80
C LEU A 232 11.70 12.04 -3.68
N VAL A 233 10.69 11.45 -4.31
CA VAL A 233 9.67 12.16 -5.06
C VAL A 233 8.34 11.92 -4.41
N TYR A 234 7.72 12.98 -3.88
CA TYR A 234 6.34 12.97 -3.42
C TYR A 234 5.42 13.37 -4.56
N ARG A 235 4.31 12.64 -4.77
CA ARG A 235 3.21 13.09 -5.62
C ARG A 235 2.25 13.92 -4.78
N THR A 236 1.74 14.99 -5.36
CA THR A 236 0.78 15.91 -4.72
C THR A 236 0.00 16.67 -5.79
N ARG A 237 -0.96 17.50 -5.39
CA ARG A 237 -1.78 18.35 -6.27
C ARG A 237 -1.78 19.79 -5.78
N LEU A 238 -1.88 20.74 -6.71
CA LEU A 238 -2.09 22.15 -6.38
C LEU A 238 -3.42 22.36 -5.65
N ALA A 239 -3.42 23.28 -4.68
CA ALA A 239 -4.63 23.63 -3.92
C ALA A 239 -5.70 24.34 -4.77
N ALA A 240 -5.29 24.99 -5.85
CA ALA A 240 -6.15 25.72 -6.78
C ALA A 240 -5.77 25.39 -8.23
N ASP A 241 -6.70 25.62 -9.15
CA ASP A 241 -6.51 25.47 -10.60
C ASP A 241 -5.34 26.37 -11.06
N ALA A 242 -4.38 25.77 -11.75
CA ALA A 242 -3.18 26.47 -12.19
C ALA A 242 -3.47 27.57 -13.21
N ALA A 243 -4.56 27.47 -13.98
CA ALA A 243 -5.00 28.51 -14.92
C ALA A 243 -5.47 29.79 -14.20
N THR A 244 -5.92 29.66 -12.96
CA THR A 244 -6.40 30.80 -12.14
C THR A 244 -5.33 31.35 -11.20
N MET A 245 -4.22 30.62 -11.03
CA MET A 245 -3.16 30.97 -10.08
C MET A 245 -2.00 31.67 -10.79
N THR A 246 -1.49 32.75 -10.19
CA THR A 246 -0.25 33.38 -10.67
C THR A 246 0.94 32.54 -10.22
N LEU A 247 1.57 31.81 -11.15
CA LEU A 247 2.75 31.00 -10.87
C LEU A 247 3.98 31.89 -10.67
N PRO A 248 4.81 31.62 -9.64
CA PRO A 248 6.08 32.32 -9.45
C PRO A 248 7.03 32.16 -10.65
N PRO A 249 7.94 33.12 -10.87
CA PRO A 249 8.90 33.06 -11.96
C PRO A 249 9.71 31.74 -11.96
N GLY A 250 9.82 31.12 -13.14
CA GLY A 250 10.54 29.87 -13.30
C GLY A 250 9.71 28.62 -12.99
N LEU A 251 8.45 28.73 -12.55
CA LEU A 251 7.51 27.62 -12.52
C LEU A 251 6.62 27.62 -13.76
N ARG A 252 6.36 26.43 -14.31
CA ARG A 252 5.46 26.26 -15.46
C ARG A 252 4.77 24.92 -15.42
N VAL A 253 3.48 24.90 -15.76
CA VAL A 253 2.72 23.67 -15.99
C VAL A 253 2.93 23.21 -17.43
N PHE A 254 3.21 21.91 -17.58
CA PHE A 254 3.34 21.24 -18.86
C PHE A 254 2.27 20.16 -18.99
N ALA A 255 1.57 20.12 -20.13
CA ALA A 255 0.69 19.00 -20.46
C ALA A 255 1.50 17.69 -20.54
N LEU A 256 0.86 16.57 -20.20
CA LEU A 256 1.52 15.25 -20.11
C LEU A 256 2.18 14.80 -21.42
N ASP A 257 1.61 15.19 -22.56
CA ASP A 257 2.11 14.90 -23.91
C ASP A 257 3.18 15.90 -24.40
N ALA A 258 3.33 17.04 -23.72
CA ALA A 258 4.24 18.13 -24.06
C ALA A 258 5.38 18.31 -23.03
N LEU A 259 5.65 17.28 -22.22
CA LEU A 259 6.72 17.33 -21.23
C LEU A 259 8.10 17.48 -21.89
N PRO A 260 8.97 18.40 -21.39
CA PRO A 260 10.25 18.71 -22.02
C PRO A 260 11.33 17.71 -21.62
N PHE A 261 11.16 16.42 -21.96
CA PHE A 261 12.05 15.35 -21.52
C PHE A 261 13.52 15.60 -21.85
N GLU A 262 13.83 16.17 -23.02
CA GLU A 262 15.21 16.43 -23.44
C GLU A 262 15.88 17.56 -22.64
N ALA A 263 15.10 18.46 -22.05
CA ALA A 263 15.60 19.55 -21.21
C ALA A 263 15.67 19.15 -19.72
N MET A 264 15.36 17.90 -19.37
CA MET A 264 15.48 17.41 -18.00
C MET A 264 16.87 16.83 -17.76
N PRO A 265 17.58 17.22 -16.68
CA PRO A 265 19.00 16.88 -16.52
C PRO A 265 19.25 15.39 -16.22
N THR A 266 18.42 14.77 -15.38
CA THR A 266 18.68 13.41 -14.89
C THR A 266 17.90 12.35 -15.66
N ARG A 267 18.53 11.19 -15.91
CA ARG A 267 17.90 10.05 -16.59
C ARG A 267 16.77 9.47 -15.75
N GLU A 268 16.95 9.48 -14.44
CA GLU A 268 16.06 8.90 -13.44
C GLU A 268 14.74 9.68 -13.38
N THR A 269 14.79 11.02 -13.36
CA THR A 269 13.60 11.86 -13.42
C THR A 269 12.86 11.68 -14.75
N ARG A 270 13.57 11.59 -15.88
CA ARG A 270 12.96 11.29 -17.19
C ARG A 270 12.25 9.92 -17.18
N ALA A 271 12.90 8.89 -16.64
CA ALA A 271 12.34 7.54 -16.56
C ALA A 271 11.10 7.49 -15.65
N MET A 272 11.18 8.12 -14.48
CA MET A 272 10.07 8.24 -13.52
C MET A 272 8.87 8.98 -14.13
N LEU A 273 9.08 10.10 -14.83
CA LEU A 273 8.00 10.85 -15.47
C LEU A 273 7.39 10.08 -16.65
N ARG A 274 8.20 9.39 -17.47
CA ARG A 274 7.66 8.51 -18.53
C ARG A 274 6.82 7.37 -17.94
N ARG A 275 7.21 6.82 -16.78
CA ARG A 275 6.40 5.84 -16.05
C ARG A 275 5.07 6.48 -15.62
N TYR A 276 5.13 7.64 -14.98
CA TYR A 276 3.93 8.35 -14.51
C TYR A 276 2.94 8.65 -15.66
N VAL A 277 3.41 9.17 -16.79
CA VAL A 277 2.55 9.45 -17.96
C VAL A 277 1.87 8.18 -18.46
N ARG A 278 2.59 7.05 -18.54
CA ARG A 278 2.02 5.76 -18.95
C ARG A 278 0.96 5.27 -17.95
N GLU A 279 1.20 5.44 -16.66
CA GLU A 279 0.26 5.04 -15.61
C GLU A 279 -1.02 5.87 -15.65
N ARG A 280 -0.91 7.20 -15.83
CA ARG A 280 -2.06 8.14 -15.96
C ARG A 280 -2.87 7.89 -17.23
N GLN A 281 -2.22 7.59 -18.35
CA GLN A 281 -2.91 7.28 -19.62
C GLN A 281 -3.65 5.94 -19.59
N ALA A 282 -3.23 4.99 -18.75
CA ALA A 282 -3.84 3.67 -18.65
C ALA A 282 -4.99 3.59 -17.63
N ASP A 283 -5.30 4.69 -16.93
CA ASP A 283 -6.23 4.74 -15.78
C ASP A 283 -6.00 3.64 -14.73
N ARG A 284 -4.74 3.18 -14.63
CA ARG A 284 -4.34 2.12 -13.69
C ARG A 284 -3.69 2.76 -12.47
N PHE A 285 -4.51 3.21 -11.54
CA PHE A 285 -4.02 3.40 -10.18
C PHE A 285 -4.06 2.06 -9.46
N GLY A 286 -2.87 1.48 -9.25
CA GLY A 286 -2.71 0.35 -8.35
C GLY A 286 -2.96 0.79 -6.91
N ILE A 287 -3.90 0.11 -6.26
CA ILE A 287 -4.17 -0.04 -4.82
C ILE A 287 -3.70 1.11 -3.93
N TYR A 288 -4.70 1.86 -3.42
CA TYR A 288 -4.57 2.90 -2.41
C TYR A 288 -4.76 2.33 -1.00
N ILE A 289 -3.81 2.60 -0.10
CA ILE A 289 -3.92 2.54 1.38
C ILE A 289 -3.08 3.74 1.86
N ASP A 290 -3.61 4.69 2.65
CA ASP A 290 -3.53 4.64 4.13
C ASP A 290 -4.41 5.67 4.89
N SER A 291 -4.75 5.27 6.14
CA SER A 291 -5.17 5.89 7.43
C SER A 291 -6.05 7.16 7.50
N SER A 292 -6.87 7.42 8.54
CA SER A 292 -6.79 7.13 10.00
C SER A 292 -8.11 6.74 10.69
N ASP A 293 -9.17 6.52 9.93
CA ASP A 293 -10.55 6.39 10.43
C ASP A 293 -11.34 5.28 9.70
N GLY A 294 -10.59 4.31 9.15
CA GLY A 294 -11.09 3.15 8.43
C GLY A 294 -11.10 3.40 6.93
N GLY A 295 -10.35 2.58 6.18
CA GLY A 295 -10.33 2.64 4.72
C GLY A 295 -11.72 2.46 4.12
N ARG A 296 -12.07 3.30 3.13
CA ARG A 296 -13.33 3.23 2.38
C ARG A 296 -13.07 3.51 0.91
N LEU A 297 -13.59 2.66 0.02
CA LEU A 297 -14.02 3.01 -1.33
C LEU A 297 -15.00 1.92 -1.82
N ALA A 298 -16.25 2.32 -2.06
CA ALA A 298 -17.17 1.63 -2.95
C ALA A 298 -17.16 2.38 -4.28
N MET A 299 -17.08 1.66 -5.40
CA MET A 299 -17.20 2.24 -6.74
C MET A 299 -18.60 1.97 -7.25
N VAL A 300 -19.39 3.02 -7.43
CA VAL A 300 -20.56 3.02 -8.32
C VAL A 300 -20.28 4.07 -9.39
N ASP A 301 -20.23 3.64 -10.64
CA ASP A 301 -20.16 4.47 -11.85
C ASP A 301 -19.02 5.52 -11.96
N GLY A 302 -17.86 5.23 -11.37
CA GLY A 302 -16.63 5.97 -11.67
C GLY A 302 -16.57 7.41 -11.14
N ARG A 303 -17.43 7.79 -10.18
CA ARG A 303 -17.28 9.05 -9.44
C ARG A 303 -17.18 8.82 -7.92
N PRO A 304 -16.19 9.43 -7.23
CA PRO A 304 -16.09 9.31 -5.79
C PRO A 304 -17.28 10.02 -5.13
N SER A 305 -18.06 9.29 -4.33
CA SER A 305 -19.19 9.83 -3.57
C SER A 305 -19.05 9.50 -2.07
N PRO A 306 -19.35 10.44 -1.15
CA PRO A 306 -19.38 10.16 0.28
C PRO A 306 -20.46 9.13 0.65
N TRP A 307 -20.12 8.20 1.54
CA TRP A 307 -21.00 7.12 2.04
C TRP A 307 -22.43 7.52 2.44
N PRO A 308 -22.70 8.68 3.09
CA PRO A 308 -24.09 9.05 3.41
C PRO A 308 -24.96 9.40 2.19
N VAL A 309 -24.37 9.65 1.02
CA VAL A 309 -25.11 10.00 -0.21
C VAL A 309 -25.48 8.74 -1.02
N ALA A 310 -24.70 7.66 -0.90
CA ALA A 310 -24.92 6.41 -1.65
C ALA A 310 -26.11 5.56 -1.12
N PHE A 311 -26.57 5.82 0.11
CA PHE A 311 -27.67 5.10 0.75
C PHE A 311 -28.81 6.01 1.22
N ALA A 312 -28.84 7.27 0.77
CA ALA A 312 -30.04 8.09 0.88
C ALA A 312 -31.03 7.67 -0.23
N GLU A 313 -31.64 6.50 -0.07
CA GLU A 313 -32.72 6.05 -0.95
C GLU A 313 -33.92 6.99 -0.85
N ASN A 314 -34.56 7.19 -2.00
CA ASN A 314 -36.00 7.33 -2.19
C ASN A 314 -36.83 7.59 -0.92
N GLY A 315 -37.18 8.86 -0.72
CA GLY A 315 -38.50 9.21 -0.20
C GLY A 315 -39.52 9.18 -1.33
#